data_AF-R7Q0N9-F1
#
_entry.id   AF-R7Q0N9-F1
#
_cell.length_a   1.000
_cell.length_b   1.000
_cell.length_c   1.000
_cell.angle_alpha   90.00
_cell.angle_beta   90.00
_cell.angle_gamma   90.00
#
_symmetry.space_group_name_H-M   'P 1'
#
loop_
_entity.id
_entity.type
_entity.pdbx_description
1 polymer ?
#
loop_
_entity_poly.entity_id
_entity_poly.type
_entity_poly.pdbx_seq_one_letter_code
_entity_poly.pdbx_strand_id
1 'polypeptide(L)' 'MYSHYEIANLPNSDLRDLFLQVSSEMNIPPSLIEKDFWVSLMLKYLYSDSPWKHRLLFKGSTST' A
#
# COMPACT_ATOMS: atom_id res chain seq x y z
N MET A 1 -4.97 13.34 8.12
CA MET A 1 -4.89 12.29 7.08
C MET A 1 -3.63 11.49 7.37
N TYR A 2 -3.76 10.23 7.80
CA TYR A 2 -2.61 9.42 8.20
C TYR A 2 -1.65 9.18 7.03
N SER A 3 -0.35 9.18 7.30
CA SER A 3 0.66 8.74 6.35
C SER A 3 0.55 7.22 6.16
N HIS A 4 0.87 6.71 4.97
CA HIS A 4 0.78 5.28 4.66
C HIS A 4 1.69 4.45 5.59
N TYR A 5 2.80 5.03 6.05
CA TYR A 5 3.71 4.41 7.02
C TYR A 5 3.14 4.37 8.44
N GLU A 6 2.29 5.32 8.82
CA GLU A 6 1.63 5.31 10.14
C GLU A 6 0.59 4.18 10.18
N ILE A 7 -0.17 4.01 9.09
CA ILE A 7 -1.14 2.91 8.93
C ILE A 7 -0.44 1.56 9.00
N ALA A 8 0.73 1.42 8.35
CA ALA A 8 1.51 0.18 8.37
C ALA A 8 2.09 -0.19 9.75
N ASN A 9 2.21 0.78 10.66
CA ASN A 9 2.71 0.58 12.03
C ASN A 9 1.59 0.33 13.05
N LEU A 10 0.32 0.32 12.62
CA LEU A 10 -0.80 0.03 13.52
C LEU A 10 -0.75 -1.43 14.02
N PRO A 11 -1.33 -1.72 15.19
CA PRO A 11 -1.58 -3.09 15.62
C PRO A 11 -2.38 -3.86 14.56
N ASN A 12 -2.11 -5.16 14.41
CA ASN A 12 -2.80 -6.01 13.42
C ASN A 12 -4.33 -6.00 13.58
N SER A 13 -4.85 -5.79 14.80
CA SER A 13 -6.30 -5.63 15.05
C SER A 13 -6.84 -4.38 14.37
N ASP A 14 -6.21 -3.24 14.63
CA ASP A 14 -6.69 -1.92 14.20
C ASP A 14 -6.54 -1.76 12.68
N LEU A 15 -5.46 -2.32 12.14
CA LEU A 15 -5.19 -2.36 10.70
C LEU A 15 -6.24 -3.22 9.97
N ARG A 16 -6.64 -4.35 10.57
CA ARG A 16 -7.69 -5.22 10.02
C ARG A 16 -9.07 -4.57 10.10
N ASP A 17 -9.38 -3.91 11.20
CA ASP A 17 -10.64 -3.17 11.36
C ASP A 17 -10.74 -2.03 10.35
N LEU A 18 -9.64 -1.32 10.10
CA LEU A 18 -9.57 -0.30 9.06
C LEU A 18 -9.86 -0.90 7.66
N PHE A 19 -9.26 -2.04 7.31
CA PHE A 19 -9.54 -2.69 6.03
C PHE A 19 -10.98 -3.19 5.92
N LEU A 20 -11.58 -3.67 7.00
CA LEU A 20 -12.99 -4.07 7.03
C LEU A 20 -13.92 -2.86 6.86
N GLN A 21 -13.61 -1.73 7.51
CA GLN A 21 -14.36 -0.49 7.36
C GLN A 21 -14.31 0.01 5.91
N VAL A 22 -13.12 0.08 5.32
CA VAL A 22 -12.93 0.50 3.92
C VAL A 22 -13.59 -0.50 2.97
N SER A 23 -13.52 -1.79 3.26
CA SER A 23 -14.20 -2.84 2.50
C SER A 23 -15.71 -2.63 2.46
N SER A 24 -16.31 -2.30 3.60
CA SER A 24 -17.74 -2.00 3.71
C SER A 24 -18.13 -0.74 2.96
N GLU A 25 -17.30 0.30 2.99
CA GLU A 25 -17.59 1.58 2.34
C GLU A 25 -17.42 1.51 0.82
N MET A 26 -16.37 0.82 0.35
CA MET A 26 -16.03 0.70 -1.07
C MET A 26 -16.68 -0.51 -1.75
N ASN A 27 -17.31 -1.40 -0.98
CA ASN A 27 -17.86 -2.68 -1.44
C ASN A 27 -16.83 -3.54 -2.19
N ILE A 28 -15.59 -3.54 -1.72
CA ILE A 28 -14.46 -4.32 -2.27
C ILE A 28 -14.03 -5.35 -1.22
N PRO A 29 -13.66 -6.59 -1.59
CA PRO A 29 -13.17 -7.56 -0.62
C PRO A 29 -11.96 -7.04 0.16
N PRO A 30 -11.90 -7.24 1.49
CA PRO A 30 -10.83 -6.70 2.33
C PRO A 30 -9.44 -7.22 1.93
N SER A 31 -9.37 -8.44 1.38
CA SER A 31 -8.12 -9.02 0.84
C SER A 31 -7.57 -8.27 -0.36
N LEU A 32 -8.42 -7.66 -1.19
CA LEU A 32 -7.97 -6.82 -2.31
C LEU A 32 -7.42 -5.50 -1.81
N ILE A 33 -8.09 -4.89 -0.82
CA ILE A 33 -7.67 -3.63 -0.21
C ILE A 33 -6.32 -3.81 0.49
N GLU A 34 -6.17 -4.87 1.29
CA GLU A 34 -4.91 -5.21 1.95
C GLU A 34 -3.77 -5.40 0.94
N LYS A 35 -4.01 -6.18 -0.12
CA LYS A 35 -3.04 -6.38 -1.19
C LYS A 35 -2.62 -5.06 -1.82
N ASP A 36 -3.58 -4.20 -2.18
CA ASP A 36 -3.31 -2.93 -2.83
C ASP A 36 -2.54 -1.95 -1.92
N PHE A 37 -2.91 -1.92 -0.65
CA PHE A 37 -2.22 -1.15 0.38
C PHE A 37 -0.74 -1.55 0.49
N TRP A 38 -0.44 -2.84 0.66
CA TRP A 38 0.95 -3.29 0.81
C TRP A 38 1.77 -3.09 -0.47
N VAL A 39 1.18 -3.33 -1.65
CA VAL A 39 1.87 -3.10 -2.94
C VAL A 39 2.21 -1.62 -3.11
N SER A 40 1.24 -0.73 -2.89
CA SER A 40 1.46 0.71 -3.03
C SER A 40 2.48 1.24 -2.00
N LEU A 41 2.43 0.75 -0.76
CA LEU A 41 3.41 1.08 0.28
C LEU A 41 4.83 0.62 -0.10
N MET A 42 4.98 -0.62 -0.57
CA MET A 42 6.27 -1.16 -1.01
C MET A 42 6.83 -0.40 -2.20
N LEU A 43 6.00 -0.06 -3.19
CA LEU A 43 6.44 0.75 -4.32
C LEU A 43 6.86 2.14 -3.86
N LYS A 44 6.10 2.78 -2.97
CA LYS A 44 6.48 4.07 -2.41
C LYS A 44 7.85 4.01 -1.75
N TYR A 45 8.10 3.00 -0.91
CA TYR A 45 9.40 2.79 -0.29
C TYR A 45 10.51 2.58 -1.33
N LEU A 46 10.31 1.67 -2.29
CA LEU A 46 11.30 1.31 -3.31
C LEU A 46 11.70 2.48 -4.21
N TYR A 47 10.77 3.37 -4.54
CA TYR A 47 11.02 4.48 -5.47
C TYR A 47 11.28 5.84 -4.77
N SER A 48 10.95 5.98 -3.48
CA SER A 48 11.13 7.26 -2.76
C SER A 48 12.27 7.19 -1.75
N ASP A 49 12.26 6.16 -0.90
CA ASP A 49 13.05 6.12 0.34
C ASP A 49 14.20 5.09 0.30
N SER A 50 14.15 4.15 -0.66
CA SER A 50 15.14 3.10 -0.83
C SER A 50 16.50 3.61 -1.35
N PRO A 51 17.63 3.03 -0.91
CA PRO A 51 18.97 3.30 -1.46
C PRO A 51 19.11 2.94 -2.95
N TRP A 52 18.16 2.19 -3.50
CA TRP A 52 18.13 1.77 -4.90
C TRP A 52 17.14 2.57 -5.74
N LYS A 53 16.52 3.62 -5.20
CA LYS A 53 15.51 4.41 -5.92
C LYS A 53 15.95 4.90 -7.30
N HIS A 54 17.22 5.25 -7.47
CA HIS A 54 17.81 5.68 -8.74
C HIS A 54 18.28 4.53 -9.65
N ARG A 55 18.27 3.30 -9.13
CA ARG A 55 18.69 2.07 -9.83
C ARG A 55 17.50 1.17 -10.19
N LEU A 56 16.31 1.48 -9.67
CA LEU A 56 15.07 0.79 -9.97
C LEU A 56 14.32 1.58 -11.04
N LEU A 57 14.05 0.94 -12.17
CA LEU A 57 13.14 1.44 -13.20
C LEU A 57 11.86 0.61 -13.14
N PHE A 58 10.72 1.26 -13.06
CA PHE A 58 9.43 0.58 -13.13
C PHE A 58 9.18 0.14 -14.57
N LYS A 59 9.42 -1.13 -14.87
CA LYS A 59 9.05 -1.71 -16.17
C LYS A 59 7.61 -2.20 -16.11
N GLY A 60 6.67 -1.32 -16.46
CA GLY A 60 5.30 -1.70 -16.80
C GLY A 60 5.15 -2.02 -18.29
N SER A 61 4.08 -2.73 -18.67
CA SER A 61 3.68 -2.96 -20.07
C SER A 61 3.28 -1.67 -20.81
N THR A 62 3.15 -0.54 -20.10
CA THR A 62 2.89 0.81 -20.63
C THR A 62 4.13 1.69 -20.48
N SER A 63 5.21 1.29 -21.14
CA SER A 63 6.34 2.17 -21.45
C SER A 63 6.51 2.21 -22.96
N THR A 64 5.70 3.04 -23.61
CA THR A 64 5.89 3.51 -24.98
C THR A 64 5.67 5.00 -24.99
#